data_AF-A0A6M2D898-F1
#
_entry.id   AF-A0A6M2D898-F1
#
_cell.length_a   1.000
_cell.length_b   1.000
_cell.length_c   1.000
_cell.angle_alpha   90.00
_cell.angle_beta   90.00
_cell.angle_gamma   90.00
#
_symmetry.space_group_name_H-M   'P 1'
#
loop_
_entity.id
_entity.type
_entity.pdbx_description
1 polymer ?
#
loop_
_entity_poly.entity_id
_entity_poly.type
_entity_poly.pdbx_seq_one_letter_code
_entity_poly.pdbx_strand_id
1 'polypeptide(L)'
;MFRLSCFAEEAGMASFYGAKREIPFAENCMPKMASLTLLVSLQVAAASTVSHGHNEFTEKSATVYPRVLESREDGSEKVLIVHEGYSLHLRKASILARSLLLRDVTRDGVVEQYINGAHYERHLYEDTKKKASLLLKPTEHGNYFVTGLVNFTHRIEPAKLRERSSTRRAAHKIVQIHSIQGSCESDEVIERESREAALPEVEMRGAIAQEFGVELHFISDYNHTEHFRGNKDAHIYYVTLFLHSVSLRLGQLTPPVPIGITKIQTTSMNPESYVKLWENGDLIGNETLEVLNEVVQKDKAYQEADAVYMATGREMITLIPGGKSSYISGTAGNAKACSTEKAAVGEDKPGVFSGVNTAAHEIGHLFGSPDDSPGTWGNCETKDGYLMSKYAHGKQAFTFSNCSKKAIAEFLKSETSNCLRKKVSCPILSFPNKALKLPGHVASFDAYCKALYPAKKHAFFLEVCKNTICV
;
A
#
# COMPACT_ATOMS: atom_id res chain seq x y z
N MET A 1 -3.34 -11.04 -28.56
CA MET A 1 -3.17 -9.59 -28.80
C MET A 1 -4.35 -9.16 -29.69
N PHE A 2 -5.47 -8.74 -29.11
CA PHE A 2 -6.61 -8.26 -29.89
C PHE A 2 -6.36 -6.80 -30.26
N ARG A 3 -6.26 -6.49 -31.56
CA ARG A 3 -6.30 -5.09 -32.04
C ARG A 3 -7.75 -4.77 -32.34
N LEU A 4 -8.32 -3.76 -31.66
CA LEU A 4 -9.58 -3.16 -32.10
C LEU A 4 -9.32 -2.32 -33.35
N SER A 5 -10.17 -2.45 -34.36
CA SER A 5 -10.14 -1.61 -35.56
C SER A 5 -11.59 -1.32 -35.96
N CYS A 6 -12.04 -0.08 -35.80
CA CYS A 6 -13.33 0.35 -36.33
C CYS A 6 -13.16 0.67 -37.83
N PHE A 7 -14.09 0.20 -38.66
CA PHE A 7 -14.16 0.56 -40.07
C PHE A 7 -15.37 1.47 -40.33
N ALA A 8 -15.21 2.42 -41.24
CA ALA A 8 -16.26 3.29 -41.73
C ALA A 8 -16.33 3.16 -43.25
N GLU A 9 -17.49 2.73 -43.75
CA GLU A 9 -17.71 2.52 -45.18
C GLU A 9 -18.61 3.62 -45.73
N GLU A 10 -18.25 4.19 -46.88
CA GLU A 10 -19.13 5.07 -47.65
C GLU A 10 -20.03 4.22 -48.54
N ALA A 11 -21.32 4.17 -48.18
CA ALA A 11 -22.28 3.26 -48.80
C ALA A 11 -22.56 3.60 -50.27
N GLY A 12 -22.15 2.69 -51.15
CA GLY A 12 -22.88 2.34 -52.37
C GLY A 12 -23.88 1.21 -52.06
N MET A 13 -25.11 1.34 -52.58
CA MET A 13 -26.27 0.47 -52.35
C MET A 13 -26.04 -1.02 -52.65
N ALA A 14 -26.55 -1.90 -51.78
CA ALA A 14 -27.40 -3.03 -52.18
C ALA A 14 -28.16 -3.64 -50.97
N SER A 15 -29.46 -3.84 -51.17
CA SER A 15 -30.44 -4.48 -50.29
C SER A 15 -30.24 -5.99 -50.20
N PHE A 16 -30.54 -6.63 -49.06
CA PHE A 16 -31.20 -7.94 -49.04
C PHE A 16 -32.05 -8.16 -47.77
N TYR A 17 -33.13 -8.90 -47.99
CA TYR A 17 -34.37 -9.07 -47.22
C TYR A 17 -34.30 -10.07 -46.04
N GLY A 18 -35.29 -9.94 -45.13
CA GLY A 18 -35.99 -11.06 -44.46
C GLY A 18 -35.50 -11.43 -43.05
N ALA A 19 -36.29 -11.95 -42.11
CA ALA A 19 -37.75 -12.02 -41.94
C ALA A 19 -38.03 -12.43 -40.47
N LYS A 20 -39.09 -11.84 -39.91
CA LYS A 20 -39.96 -12.20 -38.76
C LYS A 20 -39.73 -13.55 -38.03
N ARG A 21 -39.88 -13.52 -36.69
CA ARG A 21 -41.04 -14.13 -35.97
C ARG A 21 -41.05 -13.81 -34.47
N GLU A 22 -42.20 -13.30 -34.02
CA GLU A 22 -42.68 -13.27 -32.63
C GLU A 22 -43.32 -14.63 -32.26
N ILE A 23 -43.47 -14.92 -30.96
CA ILE A 23 -44.74 -15.27 -30.27
C ILE A 23 -44.47 -15.56 -28.75
N PRO A 24 -45.45 -15.31 -27.84
CA PRO A 24 -45.25 -14.92 -26.42
C PRO A 24 -45.93 -15.89 -25.39
N PHE A 25 -46.22 -15.37 -24.17
CA PHE A 25 -47.06 -15.88 -23.04
C PHE A 25 -46.35 -16.72 -21.95
N ALA A 26 -46.69 -16.70 -20.65
CA ALA A 26 -47.55 -15.85 -19.80
C ALA A 26 -47.37 -16.26 -18.32
N GLU A 27 -47.91 -15.42 -17.42
CA GLU A 27 -47.88 -15.51 -15.97
C GLU A 27 -48.86 -16.53 -15.32
N ASN A 28 -48.54 -16.81 -14.05
CA ASN A 28 -49.40 -17.08 -12.89
C ASN A 28 -50.13 -18.43 -12.73
N CYS A 29 -49.82 -19.09 -11.59
CA CYS A 29 -50.83 -19.63 -10.68
C CYS A 29 -50.23 -19.93 -9.28
N MET A 30 -50.72 -19.26 -8.24
CA MET A 30 -50.73 -19.76 -6.85
C MET A 30 -52.00 -20.58 -6.61
N PRO A 31 -52.04 -21.43 -5.56
CA PRO A 31 -52.92 -21.08 -4.45
C PRO A 31 -52.34 -21.33 -3.04
N LYS A 32 -52.96 -20.66 -2.07
CA LYS A 32 -52.75 -20.70 -0.62
C LYS A 32 -53.34 -21.98 0.01
N MET A 33 -52.77 -22.42 1.15
CA MET A 33 -53.54 -22.74 2.36
C MET A 33 -52.66 -22.63 3.62
N ALA A 34 -53.23 -21.98 4.65
CA ALA A 34 -52.83 -21.97 6.06
C ALA A 34 -53.19 -23.34 6.70
N SER A 35 -52.79 -23.76 7.90
CA SER A 35 -52.51 -23.08 9.16
C SER A 35 -51.93 -24.07 10.21
N LEU A 36 -51.50 -23.51 11.35
CA LEU A 36 -51.51 -24.06 12.72
C LEU A 36 -50.26 -24.78 13.30
N THR A 37 -49.39 -23.95 13.87
CA THR A 37 -48.82 -23.99 15.25
C THR A 37 -48.68 -25.31 16.02
N LEU A 38 -47.47 -25.56 16.53
CA LEU A 38 -47.25 -25.98 17.92
C LEU A 38 -46.03 -25.28 18.52
N LEU A 39 -46.26 -24.47 19.55
CA LEU A 39 -45.26 -23.84 20.40
C LEU A 39 -44.69 -24.89 21.37
N VAL A 40 -43.38 -25.06 21.38
CA VAL A 40 -42.65 -25.65 22.52
C VAL A 40 -41.55 -24.68 22.93
N SER A 41 -41.86 -23.91 23.96
CA SER A 41 -40.92 -23.08 24.71
C SER A 41 -40.06 -23.98 25.61
N LEU A 42 -38.77 -24.10 25.28
CA LEU A 42 -37.77 -24.58 26.22
C LEU A 42 -36.77 -23.46 26.47
N GLN A 43 -36.96 -22.75 27.57
CA GLN A 43 -35.97 -21.80 28.10
C GLN A 43 -34.82 -22.60 28.69
N VAL A 44 -33.65 -22.55 28.05
CA VAL A 44 -32.38 -22.83 28.71
C VAL A 44 -31.59 -21.53 28.68
N ALA A 45 -31.68 -20.79 29.78
CA ALA A 45 -30.79 -19.68 30.08
C ALA A 45 -29.42 -20.25 30.44
N ALA A 46 -28.56 -20.42 29.44
CA ALA A 46 -27.12 -20.47 29.63
C ALA A 46 -26.57 -19.15 29.10
N ALA A 47 -26.57 -18.13 29.97
CA ALA A 47 -25.80 -16.91 29.75
C ALA A 47 -24.31 -17.28 29.83
N SER A 48 -23.78 -17.83 28.74
CA SER A 48 -22.36 -17.80 28.47
C SER A 48 -22.06 -16.37 28.05
N THR A 49 -21.59 -15.59 29.03
CA THR A 49 -20.89 -14.34 28.77
C THR A 49 -19.72 -14.67 27.86
N VAL A 50 -19.91 -14.51 26.54
CA VAL A 50 -18.80 -14.41 25.60
C VAL A 50 -18.14 -13.09 25.93
N SER A 51 -17.24 -13.14 26.90
CA SER A 51 -16.17 -12.18 27.06
C SER A 51 -15.53 -12.04 25.68
N HIS A 52 -15.81 -10.93 25.00
CA HIS A 52 -14.99 -10.47 23.88
C HIS A 52 -13.66 -10.01 24.49
N GLY A 53 -12.91 -10.97 25.01
CA GLY A 53 -11.52 -10.80 25.37
C GLY A 53 -10.79 -10.55 24.06
N HIS A 54 -10.40 -9.31 23.84
CA HIS A 54 -9.37 -8.98 22.88
C HIS A 54 -8.07 -9.63 23.36
N ASN A 55 -7.87 -10.92 23.07
CA ASN A 55 -6.59 -11.60 23.26
C ASN A 55 -5.64 -11.07 22.18
N GLU A 56 -5.09 -9.90 22.44
CA GLU A 56 -3.97 -9.34 21.70
C GLU A 56 -2.72 -10.18 22.02
N PHE A 57 -1.84 -10.41 21.03
CA PHE A 57 -0.65 -11.22 21.24
C PHE A 57 0.25 -10.57 22.32
N THR A 58 0.45 -11.30 23.42
CA THR A 58 1.38 -10.94 24.50
C THR A 58 2.68 -11.76 24.47
N GLU A 59 2.69 -12.85 23.70
CA GLU A 59 3.85 -13.75 23.58
C GLU A 59 4.85 -13.25 22.53
N LYS A 60 6.14 -13.34 22.84
CA LYS A 60 7.24 -12.97 21.92
C LYS A 60 7.22 -13.79 20.62
N SER A 61 6.77 -15.04 20.69
CA SER A 61 6.52 -15.85 19.51
C SER A 61 5.57 -17.01 19.79
N ALA A 62 4.70 -17.33 18.84
CA ALA A 62 3.77 -18.46 18.91
C ALA A 62 3.72 -19.23 17.58
N THR A 63 3.54 -20.55 17.65
CA THR A 63 3.26 -21.39 16.47
C THR A 63 1.74 -21.51 16.29
N VAL A 64 1.25 -21.22 15.10
CA VAL A 64 -0.19 -21.18 14.79
C VAL A 64 -0.50 -21.92 13.49
N TYR A 65 -1.77 -22.29 13.32
CA TYR A 65 -2.27 -22.99 12.13
C TYR A 65 -3.44 -22.21 11.52
N PRO A 66 -3.15 -21.13 10.78
CA PRO A 66 -4.16 -20.21 10.30
C PRO A 66 -5.16 -20.90 9.37
N ARG A 67 -6.41 -20.45 9.44
CA ARG A 67 -7.51 -20.89 8.59
C ARG A 67 -8.16 -19.70 7.91
N VAL A 68 -8.19 -19.72 6.59
CA VAL A 68 -8.89 -18.71 5.78
C VAL A 68 -10.29 -19.21 5.48
N LEU A 69 -11.29 -18.37 5.75
CA LEU A 69 -12.67 -18.55 5.37
C LEU A 69 -13.00 -17.55 4.26
N GLU A 70 -13.62 -18.04 3.21
CA GLU A 70 -14.03 -17.23 2.06
C GLU A 70 -15.55 -17.11 2.06
N SER A 71 -16.04 -15.91 1.72
CA SER A 71 -17.47 -15.75 1.46
C SER A 71 -17.85 -16.51 0.19
N ARG A 72 -19.07 -17.07 0.17
CA ARG A 72 -19.63 -17.79 -0.98
C ARG A 72 -20.08 -16.84 -2.10
N GLU A 73 -20.26 -15.56 -1.79
CA GLU A 73 -20.84 -14.55 -2.68
C GLU A 73 -19.82 -13.51 -3.14
N ASP A 74 -18.78 -13.25 -2.35
CA ASP A 74 -17.80 -12.19 -2.60
C ASP A 74 -16.37 -12.67 -2.30
N GLY A 75 -15.54 -12.80 -3.35
CA GLY A 75 -14.14 -13.21 -3.23
C GLY A 75 -13.21 -12.11 -2.67
N SER A 76 -13.70 -10.88 -2.49
CA SER A 76 -12.93 -9.73 -2.03
C SER A 76 -12.78 -9.67 -0.51
N GLU A 77 -13.67 -10.32 0.24
CA GLU A 77 -13.62 -10.41 1.69
C GLU A 77 -13.24 -11.82 2.17
N LYS A 78 -12.42 -11.89 3.22
CA LYS A 78 -12.01 -13.15 3.85
C LYS A 78 -11.98 -12.99 5.36
N VAL A 79 -12.18 -14.09 6.09
CA VAL A 79 -11.92 -14.13 7.52
C VAL A 79 -10.74 -15.04 7.77
N LEU A 80 -9.67 -14.49 8.32
CA LEU A 80 -8.48 -15.25 8.71
C LEU A 80 -8.55 -15.55 10.20
N ILE A 81 -8.75 -16.80 10.56
CA ILE A 81 -8.64 -17.27 11.95
C ILE A 81 -7.17 -17.63 12.17
N VAL A 82 -6.49 -16.89 13.04
CA VAL A 82 -5.06 -17.10 13.30
C VAL A 82 -4.88 -18.16 14.38
N HIS A 83 -5.57 -18.00 15.51
CA HIS A 83 -5.75 -19.01 16.55
C HIS A 83 -7.10 -18.79 17.25
N GLU A 84 -7.41 -19.63 18.25
CA GLU A 84 -8.65 -19.51 19.03
C GLU A 84 -8.70 -18.16 19.76
N GLY A 85 -9.76 -17.37 19.51
CA GLY A 85 -9.93 -16.02 20.06
C GLY A 85 -9.29 -14.88 19.27
N TYR A 86 -8.51 -15.16 18.20
CA TYR A 86 -7.95 -14.11 17.33
C TYR A 86 -8.23 -14.36 15.84
N SER A 87 -9.14 -13.57 15.29
CA SER A 87 -9.50 -13.54 13.86
C SER A 87 -9.27 -12.16 13.24
N LEU A 88 -9.02 -12.10 11.94
CA LEU A 88 -8.89 -10.87 11.16
C LEU A 88 -10.00 -10.83 10.10
N HIS A 89 -10.63 -9.67 9.95
CA HIS A 89 -11.62 -9.42 8.91
C HIS A 89 -10.93 -8.71 7.76
N LEU A 90 -10.64 -9.48 6.71
CA LEU A 90 -9.77 -9.09 5.63
C LEU A 90 -10.57 -8.59 4.44
N ARG A 91 -10.18 -7.43 3.93
CA ARG A 91 -10.62 -6.89 2.63
C ARG A 91 -9.43 -6.65 1.74
N LYS A 92 -9.64 -6.55 0.42
CA LYS A 92 -8.57 -6.18 -0.52
C LYS A 92 -7.97 -4.82 -0.14
N ALA A 93 -6.64 -4.76 -0.19
CA ALA A 93 -5.89 -3.52 -0.10
C ALA A 93 -5.19 -3.23 -1.43
N SER A 94 -4.92 -1.95 -1.68
CA SER A 94 -4.17 -1.47 -2.84
C SER A 94 -3.21 -0.39 -2.38
N ILE A 95 -2.00 -0.45 -2.90
CA ILE A 95 -0.92 0.49 -2.59
C ILE A 95 0.04 0.66 -3.75
N LEU A 96 0.10 -0.29 -4.69
CA LEU A 96 0.99 -0.21 -5.83
C LEU A 96 0.34 0.55 -6.98
N ALA A 97 1.12 1.43 -7.59
CA ALA A 97 0.82 1.96 -8.90
C ALA A 97 0.49 0.84 -9.89
N ARG A 98 -0.61 0.97 -10.64
CA ARG A 98 -0.96 0.10 -11.78
C ARG A 98 0.22 -0.11 -12.73
N SER A 99 0.96 0.96 -13.04
CA SER A 99 2.25 0.90 -13.72
C SER A 99 3.34 1.27 -12.71
N LEU A 100 3.92 0.25 -12.08
CA LEU A 100 4.96 0.40 -11.07
C LEU A 100 6.33 0.38 -11.75
N LEU A 101 7.18 1.37 -11.49
CA LEU A 101 8.55 1.39 -12.00
C LEU A 101 9.49 0.69 -11.03
N LEU A 102 10.21 -0.32 -11.52
CA LEU A 102 11.36 -0.89 -10.84
C LEU A 102 12.63 -0.22 -11.37
N ARG A 103 13.49 0.22 -10.46
CA ARG A 103 14.82 0.76 -10.79
C ARG A 103 15.89 -0.11 -10.14
N ASP A 104 16.90 -0.48 -10.89
CA ASP A 104 18.07 -1.21 -10.40
C ASP A 104 19.32 -0.36 -10.64
N VAL A 105 19.85 0.21 -9.56
CA VAL A 105 21.02 1.07 -9.62
C VAL A 105 22.27 0.21 -9.47
N THR A 106 23.05 0.13 -10.55
CA THR A 106 24.26 -0.70 -10.66
C THR A 106 25.46 0.16 -10.99
N ARG A 107 26.68 -0.41 -10.91
CA ARG A 107 27.90 0.29 -11.33
C ARG A 107 27.90 0.68 -12.81
N ASP A 108 27.22 -0.11 -13.66
CA ASP A 108 27.19 0.08 -15.11
C ASP A 108 26.06 1.03 -15.56
N GLY A 109 25.25 1.52 -14.63
CA GLY A 109 24.14 2.43 -14.88
C GLY A 109 22.84 2.01 -14.18
N VAL A 110 21.75 2.66 -14.56
CA VAL A 110 20.41 2.41 -14.00
C VAL A 110 19.58 1.60 -15.00
N VAL A 111 19.04 0.47 -14.55
CA VAL A 111 18.09 -0.33 -15.33
C VAL A 111 16.68 -0.06 -14.85
N GLU A 112 15.80 0.32 -15.77
CA GLU A 112 14.42 0.69 -15.47
C GLU A 112 13.44 -0.28 -16.14
N GLN A 113 12.45 -0.74 -15.38
CA GLN A 113 11.44 -1.68 -15.85
C GLN A 113 10.07 -1.36 -15.28
N TYR A 114 9.10 -1.10 -16.15
CA TYR A 114 7.69 -1.00 -15.74
C TYR A 114 7.07 -2.39 -15.60
N ILE A 115 6.36 -2.60 -14.50
CA ILE A 115 5.61 -3.81 -14.21
C ILE A 115 4.15 -3.48 -13.83
N ASN A 116 3.28 -4.50 -13.91
CA ASN A 116 1.88 -4.35 -13.52
C ASN A 116 1.73 -4.48 -12.00
N GLY A 117 1.53 -3.36 -11.28
CA GLY A 117 1.36 -3.39 -9.82
C GLY A 117 0.17 -4.23 -9.35
N ALA A 118 -0.92 -4.24 -10.12
CA ALA A 118 -2.10 -5.06 -9.81
C ALA A 118 -1.78 -6.57 -9.76
N HIS A 119 -0.74 -7.02 -10.47
CA HIS A 119 -0.25 -8.39 -10.35
C HIS A 119 0.31 -8.65 -8.94
N TYR A 120 1.13 -7.75 -8.41
CA TYR A 120 1.83 -7.94 -7.14
C TYR A 120 0.91 -7.74 -5.92
N GLU A 121 -0.06 -6.84 -5.98
CA GLU A 121 -1.02 -6.65 -4.87
C GLU A 121 -2.26 -7.57 -4.94
N ARG A 122 -2.39 -8.44 -5.96
CA ARG A 122 -3.57 -9.31 -6.10
C ARG A 122 -3.84 -10.22 -4.91
N HIS A 123 -2.87 -10.43 -4.02
CA HIS A 123 -3.01 -11.21 -2.80
C HIS A 123 -2.88 -10.37 -1.52
N LEU A 124 -2.84 -9.04 -1.64
CA LEU A 124 -2.76 -8.11 -0.52
C LEU A 124 -4.14 -7.89 0.09
N TYR A 125 -4.19 -8.06 1.40
CA TYR A 125 -5.38 -7.87 2.22
C TYR A 125 -5.06 -7.07 3.47
N GLU A 126 -6.06 -6.37 3.98
CA GLU A 126 -5.96 -5.57 5.18
C GLU A 126 -7.11 -5.82 6.16
N ASP A 127 -6.84 -5.59 7.44
CA ASP A 127 -7.86 -5.33 8.48
C ASP A 127 -7.54 -3.96 9.09
N THR A 128 -8.28 -2.93 8.73
CA THR A 128 -8.00 -1.56 9.18
C THR A 128 -8.28 -1.32 10.66
N LYS A 129 -9.10 -2.17 11.30
CA LYS A 129 -9.39 -2.09 12.74
C LYS A 129 -8.24 -2.69 13.53
N LYS A 130 -7.75 -3.87 13.11
CA LYS A 130 -6.64 -4.58 13.76
C LYS A 130 -5.26 -4.20 13.22
N LYS A 131 -5.22 -3.31 12.23
CA LYS A 131 -4.00 -2.79 11.59
C LYS A 131 -3.17 -3.91 10.97
N ALA A 132 -3.85 -4.88 10.35
CA ALA A 132 -3.22 -6.00 9.68
C ALA A 132 -2.94 -5.67 8.21
N SER A 133 -1.79 -6.13 7.71
CA SER A 133 -1.33 -6.03 6.32
C SER A 133 -0.75 -7.38 5.92
N LEU A 134 -1.45 -8.12 5.06
CA LEU A 134 -1.14 -9.53 4.82
C LEU A 134 -1.19 -9.90 3.33
N LEU A 135 -0.22 -10.71 2.91
CA LEU A 135 -0.26 -11.45 1.66
C LEU A 135 -0.84 -12.84 1.91
N LEU A 136 -1.99 -13.13 1.30
CA LEU A 136 -2.64 -14.43 1.33
C LEU A 136 -2.44 -15.13 -0.01
N LYS A 137 -1.33 -15.86 -0.15
CA LYS A 137 -1.03 -16.60 -1.39
C LYS A 137 -1.70 -17.98 -1.35
N PRO A 138 -2.61 -18.29 -2.29
CA PRO A 138 -3.24 -19.60 -2.34
C PRO A 138 -2.20 -20.69 -2.63
N THR A 139 -2.44 -21.86 -2.07
CA THR A 139 -1.63 -23.08 -2.23
C THR A 139 -2.54 -24.26 -2.58
N GLU A 140 -1.97 -25.44 -2.74
CA GLU A 140 -2.75 -26.66 -3.04
C GLU A 140 -3.82 -26.94 -1.98
N HIS A 141 -4.92 -27.55 -2.42
CA HIS A 141 -6.05 -27.97 -1.57
C HIS A 141 -6.73 -26.84 -0.80
N GLY A 142 -6.72 -25.60 -1.32
CA GLY A 142 -7.42 -24.46 -0.72
C GLY A 142 -6.76 -23.91 0.55
N ASN A 143 -5.51 -24.27 0.82
CA ASN A 143 -4.73 -23.69 1.90
C ASN A 143 -4.07 -22.38 1.45
N TYR A 144 -3.60 -21.58 2.40
CA TYR A 144 -2.93 -20.31 2.14
C TYR A 144 -1.57 -20.25 2.82
N PHE A 145 -0.58 -19.69 2.13
CA PHE A 145 0.58 -19.11 2.78
C PHE A 145 0.28 -17.68 3.16
N VAL A 146 0.34 -17.41 4.46
CA VAL A 146 0.07 -16.10 5.05
C VAL A 146 1.40 -15.48 5.43
N THR A 147 1.67 -14.28 4.95
CA THR A 147 2.89 -13.52 5.29
C THR A 147 2.56 -12.05 5.47
N GLY A 148 3.15 -11.41 6.47
CA GLY A 148 3.00 -9.97 6.69
C GLY A 148 2.80 -9.64 8.16
N LEU A 149 2.07 -8.57 8.43
CA LEU A 149 1.85 -8.02 9.76
C LEU A 149 0.42 -8.29 10.20
N VAL A 150 0.23 -8.97 11.33
CA VAL A 150 -1.12 -9.23 11.88
C VAL A 150 -1.65 -8.03 12.68
N ASN A 151 -0.75 -7.16 13.13
CA ASN A 151 -0.99 -5.85 13.71
C ASN A 151 0.33 -5.04 13.63
N PHE A 152 0.43 -3.92 14.35
CA PHE A 152 1.64 -3.10 14.38
C PHE A 152 2.84 -3.70 15.12
N THR A 153 2.63 -4.72 15.94
CA THR A 153 3.66 -5.28 16.84
C THR A 153 4.11 -6.68 16.46
N HIS A 154 3.35 -7.41 15.65
CA HIS A 154 3.60 -8.82 15.33
C HIS A 154 3.50 -9.08 13.84
N ARG A 155 4.43 -9.90 13.35
CA ARG A 155 4.43 -10.46 12.00
C ARG A 155 4.10 -11.93 12.01
N ILE A 156 3.55 -12.43 10.90
CA ILE A 156 3.27 -13.84 10.65
C ILE A 156 4.06 -14.29 9.42
N GLU A 157 4.65 -15.48 9.50
CA GLU A 157 5.38 -16.11 8.39
C GLU A 157 5.20 -17.64 8.39
N PRO A 158 5.28 -18.31 7.24
CA PRO A 158 5.29 -19.78 7.19
C PRO A 158 6.48 -20.36 7.97
N ALA A 159 6.26 -21.44 8.72
CA ALA A 159 7.32 -22.13 9.43
C ALA A 159 8.32 -22.79 8.45
N LYS A 160 9.63 -22.72 8.75
CA LYS A 160 10.68 -23.30 7.91
C LYS A 160 10.60 -24.83 7.82
N LEU A 161 10.24 -25.48 8.92
CA LEU A 161 9.93 -26.91 8.95
C LEU A 161 8.46 -27.07 8.56
N ARG A 162 8.19 -27.83 7.50
CA ARG A 162 6.84 -28.13 7.00
C ARG A 162 6.11 -29.12 7.93
N GLU A 163 6.07 -28.81 9.22
CA GLU A 163 5.18 -29.48 10.14
C GLU A 163 3.76 -29.14 9.75
N ARG A 164 2.95 -30.19 9.63
CA ARG A 164 1.54 -30.07 9.29
C ARG A 164 0.73 -30.46 10.51
N SER A 165 -0.36 -29.75 10.75
CA SER A 165 -1.35 -30.19 11.74
C SER A 165 -1.90 -31.57 11.36
N SER A 166 -2.61 -32.22 12.31
CA SER A 166 -3.43 -33.41 12.02
C SER A 166 -4.44 -33.20 10.87
N THR A 167 -4.76 -31.94 10.55
CA THR A 167 -5.63 -31.51 9.45
C THR A 167 -4.87 -31.05 8.20
N ARG A 168 -3.58 -31.40 8.07
CA ARG A 168 -2.68 -31.06 6.95
C ARG A 168 -2.41 -29.56 6.72
N ARG A 169 -2.69 -28.70 7.71
CA ARG A 169 -2.50 -27.24 7.59
C ARG A 169 -1.04 -26.87 7.75
N ALA A 170 -0.58 -25.89 6.97
CA ALA A 170 0.79 -25.38 7.07
C ALA A 170 0.99 -24.63 8.40
N ALA A 171 1.99 -25.03 9.18
CA ALA A 171 2.41 -24.29 10.36
C ALA A 171 2.91 -22.89 9.97
N HIS A 172 2.54 -21.91 10.77
CA HIS A 172 3.02 -20.53 10.69
C HIS A 172 3.58 -20.12 12.06
N LYS A 173 4.51 -19.17 12.05
CA LYS A 173 5.06 -18.55 13.25
C LYS A 173 4.59 -17.11 13.32
N ILE A 174 4.13 -16.70 14.49
CA ILE A 174 3.93 -15.30 14.84
C ILE A 174 5.11 -14.88 15.67
N VAL A 175 5.68 -13.73 15.33
CA VAL A 175 6.88 -13.19 15.96
C VAL A 175 6.66 -11.72 16.24
N GLN A 176 7.00 -11.28 17.44
CA GLN A 176 7.05 -9.86 17.76
C GLN A 176 8.10 -9.16 16.88
N ILE A 177 7.73 -8.03 16.30
CA ILE A 177 8.64 -7.17 15.56
C ILE A 177 9.44 -6.37 16.59
N HIS A 178 10.75 -6.54 16.58
CA HIS A 178 11.63 -5.73 17.41
C HIS A 178 11.83 -4.37 16.73
N SER A 179 11.44 -3.30 17.43
CA SER A 179 11.76 -1.94 17.01
C SER A 179 13.26 -1.70 17.10
N ILE A 180 13.79 -0.93 16.16
CA ILE A 180 15.18 -0.46 16.19
C ILE A 180 15.33 0.47 17.40
N GLN A 181 16.41 0.29 18.16
CA GLN A 181 16.70 1.12 19.34
C GLN A 181 17.59 2.28 18.90
N GLY A 182 17.06 3.50 18.96
CA GLY A 182 17.77 4.72 18.61
C GLY A 182 16.80 5.89 18.47
N SER A 183 17.25 7.12 18.72
CA SER A 183 16.42 8.31 18.46
C SER A 183 16.28 8.54 16.95
N CYS A 184 15.18 9.16 16.54
CA CYS A 184 15.05 9.73 15.21
C CYS A 184 15.49 11.20 15.26
N GLU A 185 16.04 11.72 14.17
CA GLU A 185 16.49 13.10 14.07
C GLU A 185 15.66 13.87 13.02
N SER A 186 15.43 15.15 13.27
CA SER A 186 14.86 16.06 12.28
C SER A 186 15.70 17.32 12.17
N ASP A 187 15.85 17.84 10.94
CA ASP A 187 16.50 19.13 10.72
C ASP A 187 15.58 20.27 11.17
N GLU A 188 16.06 21.12 12.08
CA GLU A 188 15.37 22.37 12.44
C GLU A 188 15.33 23.35 11.25
N VAL A 189 14.22 24.08 11.13
CA VAL A 189 13.89 24.91 9.97
C VAL A 189 14.91 26.05 9.78
N ILE A 190 15.61 26.04 8.63
CA ILE A 190 16.16 27.26 8.02
C ILE A 190 15.19 27.68 6.92
N GLU A 191 14.52 28.83 7.08
CA GLU A 191 13.72 29.43 6.02
C GLU A 191 14.60 29.69 4.80
N ARG A 192 14.36 28.95 3.72
CA ARG A 192 14.93 29.23 2.41
C ARG A 192 13.85 29.11 1.34
N GLU A 193 13.75 30.16 0.53
CA GLU A 193 12.82 30.31 -0.57
C GLU A 193 12.95 29.15 -1.57
N SER A 194 11.85 28.44 -1.79
CA SER A 194 11.74 27.35 -2.76
C SER A 194 11.27 27.90 -4.10
N ARG A 195 11.95 27.52 -5.18
CA ARG A 195 11.56 27.84 -6.56
C ARG A 195 10.61 26.77 -7.09
N GLU A 196 9.49 27.19 -7.65
CA GLU A 196 8.50 26.31 -8.29
C GLU A 196 9.10 25.59 -9.50
N ALA A 197 9.06 24.25 -9.45
CA ALA A 197 9.25 23.41 -10.62
C ALA A 197 7.88 22.91 -11.10
N ALA A 198 7.57 23.17 -12.38
CA ALA A 198 6.38 22.65 -13.02
C ALA A 198 6.51 21.13 -13.22
N LEU A 199 5.53 20.36 -12.72
CA LEU A 199 5.51 18.89 -12.78
C LEU A 199 4.69 18.37 -13.97
N PRO A 200 5.17 17.32 -14.67
CA PRO A 200 4.37 16.57 -15.63
C PRO A 200 3.27 15.73 -14.96
N GLU A 201 2.26 15.40 -15.75
CA GLU A 201 0.99 14.76 -15.39
C GLU A 201 1.15 13.22 -15.34
N VAL A 202 0.87 12.60 -14.18
CA VAL A 202 0.74 11.14 -14.05
C VAL A 202 -0.52 10.82 -13.24
N GLU A 203 -1.44 10.09 -13.85
CA GLU A 203 -2.66 9.56 -13.22
C GLU A 203 -2.35 8.27 -12.46
N MET A 204 -2.53 8.24 -11.14
CA MET A 204 -2.76 6.96 -10.44
C MET A 204 -3.65 7.05 -9.19
N ARG A 205 -4.91 7.41 -9.45
CA ARG A 205 -6.12 7.21 -8.64
C ARG A 205 -6.50 5.77 -8.30
N GLY A 206 -5.62 4.96 -7.74
CA GLY A 206 -5.99 3.64 -7.20
C GLY A 206 -6.87 3.77 -5.95
N ALA A 207 -8.18 3.92 -6.13
CA ALA A 207 -9.22 3.63 -5.14
C ALA A 207 -9.11 4.24 -3.72
N ILE A 208 -9.01 5.57 -3.55
CA ILE A 208 -9.82 6.23 -2.50
C ILE A 208 -10.31 7.61 -2.99
N ALA A 209 -11.58 7.92 -2.69
CA ALA A 209 -12.15 9.27 -2.67
C ALA A 209 -11.53 10.19 -1.59
N GLN A 210 -10.24 10.04 -1.29
CA GLN A 210 -9.53 10.83 -0.28
C GLN A 210 -8.98 12.11 -0.92
N GLU A 211 -9.08 13.18 -0.13
CA GLU A 211 -8.65 14.52 -0.49
C GLU A 211 -7.12 14.60 -0.66
N PHE A 212 -6.39 13.79 0.11
CA PHE A 212 -4.93 13.74 0.14
C PHE A 212 -4.40 12.33 -0.18
N GLY A 213 -3.12 12.25 -0.56
CA GLY A 213 -2.35 11.03 -0.76
C GLY A 213 -0.90 11.38 -1.07
N VAL A 214 0.02 10.43 -0.88
CA VAL A 214 1.44 10.61 -1.19
C VAL A 214 1.90 9.57 -2.21
N GLU A 215 2.47 10.01 -3.32
CA GLU A 215 3.18 9.16 -4.27
C GLU A 215 4.63 8.99 -3.83
N LEU A 216 5.01 7.77 -3.43
CA LEU A 216 6.27 7.50 -2.77
C LEU A 216 7.21 6.67 -3.65
N HIS A 217 8.47 7.11 -3.73
CA HIS A 217 9.59 6.34 -4.28
C HIS A 217 10.34 5.67 -3.13
N PHE A 218 10.32 4.33 -3.09
CA PHE A 218 11.06 3.56 -2.08
C PHE A 218 12.44 3.14 -2.59
N ILE A 219 13.48 3.39 -1.80
CA ILE A 219 14.86 3.00 -2.11
C ILE A 219 15.32 1.97 -1.08
N SER A 220 15.85 0.85 -1.56
CA SER A 220 16.72 -0.03 -0.76
C SER A 220 18.18 0.31 -1.05
N ASP A 221 18.94 0.66 -0.02
CA ASP A 221 20.40 0.79 -0.14
C ASP A 221 21.07 -0.56 -0.45
N TYR A 222 22.39 -0.58 -0.60
CA TYR A 222 23.12 -1.81 -0.92
C TYR A 222 22.88 -2.91 0.12
N ASN A 223 23.04 -2.61 1.40
CA ASN A 223 22.89 -3.61 2.47
C ASN A 223 21.45 -4.13 2.58
N HIS A 224 20.46 -3.27 2.38
CA HIS A 224 19.05 -3.65 2.37
C HIS A 224 18.72 -4.54 1.17
N THR A 225 19.24 -4.18 -0.01
CA THR A 225 19.08 -4.93 -1.27
C THR A 225 19.67 -6.35 -1.17
N GLU A 226 20.88 -6.47 -0.62
CA GLU A 226 21.63 -7.73 -0.52
C GLU A 226 20.86 -8.84 0.22
N HIS A 227 19.98 -8.48 1.17
CA HIS A 227 19.14 -9.45 1.87
C HIS A 227 18.29 -10.29 0.91
N PHE A 228 17.79 -9.68 -0.17
CA PHE A 228 16.90 -10.32 -1.12
C PHE A 228 17.64 -11.19 -2.14
N ARG A 229 18.98 -11.10 -2.20
CA ARG A 229 19.85 -11.94 -3.06
C ARG A 229 19.38 -11.99 -4.52
N GLY A 230 18.99 -10.83 -5.06
CA GLY A 230 18.46 -10.69 -6.42
C GLY A 230 17.03 -11.19 -6.64
N ASN A 231 16.33 -11.68 -5.61
CA ASN A 231 14.92 -12.07 -5.71
C ASN A 231 14.01 -10.84 -5.72
N LYS A 232 13.77 -10.29 -6.93
CA LYS A 232 12.96 -9.10 -7.16
C LYS A 232 11.53 -9.24 -6.61
N ASP A 233 10.90 -10.40 -6.78
CA ASP A 233 9.54 -10.62 -6.29
C ASP A 233 9.48 -10.55 -4.76
N ALA A 234 10.43 -11.19 -4.06
CA ALA A 234 10.51 -11.14 -2.60
C ALA A 234 10.70 -9.69 -2.09
N HIS A 235 11.54 -8.91 -2.77
CA HIS A 235 11.74 -7.50 -2.48
C HIS A 235 10.47 -6.68 -2.67
N ILE A 236 9.79 -6.80 -3.82
CA ILE A 236 8.53 -6.09 -4.09
C ILE A 236 7.47 -6.43 -3.04
N TYR A 237 7.29 -7.71 -2.70
CA TYR A 237 6.34 -8.13 -1.68
C TYR A 237 6.69 -7.58 -0.29
N TYR A 238 7.97 -7.52 0.05
CA TYR A 238 8.43 -6.94 1.31
C TYR A 238 8.12 -5.45 1.38
N VAL A 239 8.53 -4.67 0.37
CA VAL A 239 8.29 -3.22 0.30
C VAL A 239 6.79 -2.91 0.31
N THR A 240 5.99 -3.70 -0.42
CA THR A 240 4.52 -3.58 -0.43
C THR A 240 3.95 -3.71 0.98
N LEU A 241 4.33 -4.77 1.71
CA LEU A 241 3.84 -5.01 3.09
C LEU A 241 4.36 -3.95 4.07
N PHE A 242 5.62 -3.54 3.93
CA PHE A 242 6.29 -2.53 4.75
C PHE A 242 5.55 -1.20 4.66
N LEU A 243 5.44 -0.63 3.46
CA LEU A 243 4.80 0.67 3.24
C LEU A 243 3.28 0.61 3.41
N HIS A 244 2.64 -0.55 3.18
CA HIS A 244 1.22 -0.68 3.50
C HIS A 244 0.98 -0.60 5.02
N SER A 245 1.87 -1.17 5.84
CA SER A 245 1.81 -1.00 7.29
C SER A 245 2.09 0.43 7.75
N VAL A 246 2.94 1.17 7.03
CA VAL A 246 3.13 2.62 7.22
C VAL A 246 1.85 3.37 6.86
N SER A 247 1.25 3.09 5.69
CA SER A 247 -0.01 3.70 5.24
C SER A 247 -1.15 3.49 6.25
N LEU A 248 -1.25 2.31 6.86
CA LEU A 248 -2.21 2.03 7.94
C LEU A 248 -2.00 2.91 9.19
N ARG A 249 -0.77 3.38 9.46
CA ARG A 249 -0.48 4.38 10.51
C ARG A 249 -0.88 5.78 10.07
N LEU A 250 -0.58 6.16 8.84
CA LEU A 250 -0.98 7.46 8.27
C LEU A 250 -2.51 7.59 8.13
N GLY A 251 -3.23 6.47 8.02
CA GLY A 251 -4.69 6.45 8.10
C GLY A 251 -5.28 6.89 9.45
N GLN A 252 -4.44 7.11 10.48
CA GLN A 252 -4.84 7.68 11.77
C GLN A 252 -4.87 9.21 11.78
N LEU A 253 -4.32 9.84 10.74
CA LEU A 253 -4.31 11.29 10.55
C LEU A 253 -5.70 11.80 10.16
N THR A 254 -5.92 13.09 10.39
CA THR A 254 -7.16 13.77 10.05
C THR A 254 -6.84 15.07 9.30
N PRO A 255 -6.92 15.11 7.96
CA PRO A 255 -7.35 14.02 7.06
C PRO A 255 -6.32 12.89 6.91
N PRO A 256 -6.74 11.67 6.53
CA PRO A 256 -5.81 10.56 6.29
C PRO A 256 -4.99 10.79 5.01
N VAL A 257 -3.73 10.33 5.02
CA VAL A 257 -2.81 10.43 3.87
C VAL A 257 -2.34 9.02 3.48
N PRO A 258 -3.00 8.36 2.52
CA PRO A 258 -2.62 7.03 2.05
C PRO A 258 -1.35 7.12 1.20
N ILE A 259 -0.56 6.04 1.22
CA ILE A 259 0.61 5.90 0.35
C ILE A 259 0.20 5.24 -0.97
N GLY A 260 0.70 5.76 -2.09
CA GLY A 260 0.77 5.08 -3.38
C GLY A 260 2.23 4.89 -3.78
N ILE A 261 2.67 3.65 -3.96
CA ILE A 261 4.06 3.35 -4.37
C ILE A 261 4.14 3.44 -5.88
N THR A 262 4.87 4.43 -6.39
CA THR A 262 5.05 4.62 -7.83
C THR A 262 6.36 4.01 -8.33
N LYS A 263 7.37 3.93 -7.45
CA LYS A 263 8.70 3.42 -7.80
C LYS A 263 9.31 2.61 -6.65
N ILE A 264 9.97 1.49 -7.00
CA ILE A 264 10.78 0.68 -6.08
C ILE A 264 12.18 0.57 -6.66
N GLN A 265 13.18 0.95 -5.88
CA GLN A 265 14.58 0.92 -6.27
C GLN A 265 15.37 -0.12 -5.46
N THR A 266 16.14 -0.94 -6.16
CA THR A 266 17.24 -1.76 -5.61
C THR A 266 18.57 -1.15 -5.98
N THR A 267 19.59 -1.45 -5.17
CA THR A 267 20.93 -0.91 -5.36
C THR A 267 21.96 -2.00 -5.20
N SER A 268 22.68 -2.27 -6.28
CA SER A 268 23.79 -3.23 -6.31
C SER A 268 25.15 -2.51 -6.47
N MET A 269 25.15 -1.17 -6.53
CA MET A 269 26.34 -0.34 -6.52
C MET A 269 26.92 -0.22 -5.10
N ASN A 270 28.23 -0.42 -4.95
CA ASN A 270 28.95 -0.18 -3.70
C ASN A 270 30.36 0.38 -4.01
N PRO A 271 30.76 1.55 -3.46
CA PRO A 271 29.95 2.42 -2.59
C PRO A 271 28.83 3.13 -3.38
N GLU A 272 27.69 3.33 -2.73
CA GLU A 272 26.57 4.09 -3.29
C GLU A 272 26.92 5.58 -3.41
N SER A 273 26.54 6.23 -4.51
CA SER A 273 26.82 7.66 -4.72
C SER A 273 26.00 8.61 -3.84
N TYR A 274 24.94 8.09 -3.21
CA TYR A 274 23.98 8.85 -2.40
C TYR A 274 24.01 8.46 -0.91
N VAL A 275 25.06 7.77 -0.46
CA VAL A 275 25.25 7.38 0.95
C VAL A 275 26.61 7.87 1.45
N LYS A 276 26.65 8.30 2.71
CA LYS A 276 27.88 8.65 3.42
C LYS A 276 28.10 7.66 4.55
N LEU A 277 29.29 7.06 4.59
CA LEU A 277 29.63 5.99 5.51
C LEU A 277 30.78 6.40 6.42
N TRP A 278 30.72 5.96 7.67
CA TRP A 278 31.86 5.96 8.57
C TRP A 278 32.86 4.86 8.21
N GLU A 279 34.07 4.92 8.75
CA GLU A 279 35.17 3.98 8.43
C GLU A 279 34.80 2.50 8.64
N ASN A 280 33.90 2.19 9.57
CA ASN A 280 33.43 0.84 9.88
C ASN A 280 32.21 0.40 9.04
N GLY A 281 31.69 1.26 8.16
CA GLY A 281 30.53 0.99 7.31
C GLY A 281 29.17 1.38 7.89
N ASP A 282 29.13 2.01 9.08
CA ASP A 282 27.91 2.63 9.62
C ASP A 282 27.48 3.80 8.72
N LEU A 283 26.17 4.02 8.59
CA LEU A 283 25.62 5.10 7.77
C LEU A 283 25.56 6.41 8.56
N ILE A 284 26.15 7.48 8.04
CA ILE A 284 26.11 8.81 8.65
C ILE A 284 24.81 9.48 8.22
N GLY A 285 23.84 9.61 9.14
CA GLY A 285 22.46 10.02 8.86
C GLY A 285 22.37 11.35 8.11
N ASN A 286 22.76 12.44 8.77
CA ASN A 286 22.55 13.80 8.23
C ASN A 286 23.35 14.05 6.95
N GLU A 287 24.60 13.58 6.87
CA GLU A 287 25.39 13.69 5.63
C GLU A 287 24.80 12.85 4.49
N THR A 288 24.23 11.67 4.80
CA THR A 288 23.54 10.84 3.81
C THR A 288 22.26 11.50 3.33
N LEU A 289 21.48 12.09 4.22
CA LEU A 289 20.26 12.83 3.87
C LEU A 289 20.58 13.99 2.92
N GLU A 290 21.65 14.74 3.20
CA GLU A 290 22.11 15.85 2.35
C GLU A 290 22.43 15.36 0.93
N VAL A 291 23.31 14.35 0.77
CA VAL A 291 23.69 13.87 -0.57
C VAL A 291 22.56 13.13 -1.27
N LEU A 292 21.65 12.47 -0.55
CA LEU A 292 20.46 11.86 -1.14
C LEU A 292 19.53 12.94 -1.70
N ASN A 293 19.32 14.03 -0.97
CA ASN A 293 18.53 15.17 -1.46
C ASN A 293 19.18 15.80 -2.71
N GLU A 294 20.50 15.91 -2.78
CA GLU A 294 21.17 16.36 -4.01
C GLU A 294 20.87 15.47 -5.23
N VAL A 295 20.84 14.14 -5.04
CA VAL A 295 20.54 13.19 -6.12
C VAL A 295 19.05 13.27 -6.51
N VAL A 296 18.15 13.36 -5.51
CA VAL A 296 16.71 13.55 -5.71
C VAL A 296 16.40 14.80 -6.51
N GLN A 297 17.19 15.87 -6.32
CA GLN A 297 17.06 17.11 -7.08
C GLN A 297 17.49 17.00 -8.54
N LYS A 298 18.44 16.13 -8.86
CA LYS A 298 19.06 16.06 -10.19
C LYS A 298 18.37 15.04 -11.11
N ASP A 299 17.92 13.91 -10.57
CA ASP A 299 17.32 12.84 -11.36
C ASP A 299 15.78 12.94 -11.38
N LYS A 300 15.25 13.11 -12.60
CA LYS A 300 13.82 13.27 -12.90
C LYS A 300 12.96 12.13 -12.32
N ALA A 301 13.49 10.91 -12.23
CA ALA A 301 12.73 9.79 -11.70
C ALA A 301 12.35 9.99 -10.22
N TYR A 302 13.19 10.66 -9.41
CA TYR A 302 12.85 11.04 -8.04
C TYR A 302 11.96 12.29 -7.97
N GLN A 303 12.13 13.23 -8.91
CA GLN A 303 11.34 14.47 -8.95
C GLN A 303 9.83 14.21 -9.11
N GLU A 304 9.45 13.16 -9.85
CA GLU A 304 8.06 12.77 -10.07
C GLU A 304 7.35 12.22 -8.83
N ALA A 305 8.07 11.83 -7.77
CA ALA A 305 7.45 11.38 -6.53
C ALA A 305 7.16 12.56 -5.60
N ASP A 306 6.12 12.47 -4.78
CA ASP A 306 5.81 13.48 -3.75
C ASP A 306 6.81 13.43 -2.58
N ALA A 307 7.31 12.22 -2.29
CA ALA A 307 8.31 11.94 -1.28
C ALA A 307 9.21 10.75 -1.67
N VAL A 308 10.42 10.72 -1.13
CA VAL A 308 11.38 9.62 -1.29
C VAL A 308 11.71 9.05 0.08
N TYR A 309 11.63 7.73 0.24
CA TYR A 309 12.04 7.07 1.47
C TYR A 309 13.12 6.01 1.17
N MET A 310 14.26 6.12 1.82
CA MET A 310 15.34 5.16 1.74
C MET A 310 15.41 4.29 3.00
N ALA A 311 15.29 2.98 2.82
CA ALA A 311 15.57 1.99 3.85
C ALA A 311 17.03 1.53 3.73
N THR A 312 17.75 1.56 4.85
CA THR A 312 19.11 1.03 4.95
C THR A 312 19.16 -0.22 5.82
N GLY A 313 19.94 -1.22 5.39
CA GLY A 313 20.28 -2.38 6.22
C GLY A 313 21.47 -2.15 7.15
N ARG A 314 22.01 -0.93 7.21
CA ARG A 314 23.14 -0.52 8.04
C ARG A 314 22.63 0.12 9.34
N GLU A 315 23.44 0.02 10.38
CA GLU A 315 23.22 0.83 11.59
C GLU A 315 23.51 2.31 11.24
N MET A 316 22.68 3.22 11.75
CA MET A 316 22.81 4.65 11.48
C MET A 316 23.41 5.41 12.68
N ILE A 317 24.24 6.41 12.39
CA ILE A 317 24.92 7.25 13.39
C ILE A 317 24.81 8.73 13.00
N THR A 318 25.06 9.60 13.97
CA THR A 318 25.32 11.03 13.76
C THR A 318 26.74 11.36 14.19
N LEU A 319 27.38 12.32 13.53
CA LEU A 319 28.71 12.78 13.94
C LEU A 319 28.59 13.79 15.08
N ILE A 320 29.45 13.65 16.08
CA ILE A 320 29.58 14.61 17.18
C ILE A 320 31.02 15.11 17.26
N PRO A 321 31.28 16.28 17.86
CA PRO A 321 32.64 16.75 18.07
C PRO A 321 33.51 15.67 18.74
N GLY A 322 34.54 15.18 18.03
CA GLY A 322 35.47 14.16 18.52
C GLY A 322 35.10 12.70 18.25
N GLY A 323 34.04 12.39 17.49
CA GLY A 323 33.70 11.00 17.12
C GLY A 323 32.29 10.81 16.59
N LYS A 324 31.62 9.75 17.04
CA LYS A 324 30.23 9.40 16.67
C LYS A 324 29.29 9.40 17.87
N SER A 325 28.02 9.73 17.63
CA SER A 325 26.93 9.68 18.60
C SER A 325 26.54 8.23 18.92
N SER A 326 25.53 8.08 19.80
CA SER A 326 24.70 6.88 19.85
C SER A 326 24.00 6.61 18.52
N TYR A 327 23.60 5.36 18.28
CA TYR A 327 22.85 4.97 17.09
C TYR A 327 21.52 5.74 17.00
N ILE A 328 21.22 6.21 15.80
CA ILE A 328 19.94 6.81 15.43
C ILE A 328 19.17 5.82 14.57
N SER A 329 17.85 5.95 14.50
CA SER A 329 17.02 5.03 13.71
C SER A 329 16.64 5.61 12.35
N GLY A 330 16.61 6.93 12.21
CA GLY A 330 16.19 7.62 10.99
C GLY A 330 16.44 9.13 11.04
N THR A 331 16.34 9.76 9.87
CA THR A 331 16.45 11.21 9.69
C THR A 331 15.61 11.68 8.50
N ALA A 332 14.98 12.84 8.64
CA ALA A 332 14.21 13.49 7.60
C ALA A 332 14.13 15.01 7.77
N GLY A 333 13.92 15.71 6.65
CA GLY A 333 13.61 17.13 6.68
C GLY A 333 12.17 17.39 7.12
N ASN A 334 11.95 18.44 7.91
CA ASN A 334 10.61 18.82 8.36
C ASN A 334 9.84 19.61 7.27
N ALA A 335 8.58 19.22 7.02
CA ALA A 335 7.69 19.84 6.04
C ALA A 335 8.25 19.86 4.60
N LYS A 336 9.04 18.84 4.23
CA LYS A 336 9.74 18.77 2.94
C LYS A 336 9.05 17.93 1.87
N ALA A 337 7.94 17.26 2.17
CA ALA A 337 7.15 16.63 1.10
C ALA A 337 6.79 17.66 0.01
N CYS A 338 6.73 17.23 -1.26
CA CYS A 338 6.60 18.08 -2.45
C CYS A 338 7.77 19.02 -2.77
N SER A 339 8.82 19.08 -1.94
CA SER A 339 9.97 19.96 -2.18
C SER A 339 11.11 19.24 -2.91
N THR A 340 12.20 19.97 -3.12
CA THR A 340 13.49 19.44 -3.60
C THR A 340 14.25 18.63 -2.54
N GLU A 341 13.89 18.74 -1.26
CA GLU A 341 14.55 18.06 -0.13
C GLU A 341 13.62 17.00 0.50
N LYS A 342 12.83 16.34 -0.34
CA LYS A 342 11.75 15.42 0.03
C LYS A 342 12.19 14.00 0.40
N ALA A 343 13.47 13.80 0.71
CA ALA A 343 14.00 12.50 1.12
C ALA A 343 13.88 12.28 2.64
N ALA A 344 13.72 11.02 3.01
CA ALA A 344 13.82 10.52 4.37
C ALA A 344 14.64 9.23 4.36
N VAL A 345 15.40 8.98 5.42
CA VAL A 345 16.26 7.79 5.57
C VAL A 345 15.91 7.10 6.88
N GLY A 346 15.79 5.77 6.86
CA GLY A 346 15.62 5.01 8.09
C GLY A 346 16.22 3.62 8.02
N GLU A 347 16.68 3.14 9.17
CA GLU A 347 17.15 1.78 9.33
C GLU A 347 15.98 0.80 9.21
N ASP A 348 16.21 -0.30 8.51
CA ASP A 348 15.32 -1.44 8.46
C ASP A 348 16.15 -2.72 8.34
N LYS A 349 15.85 -3.72 9.19
CA LYS A 349 16.40 -5.07 9.06
C LYS A 349 15.47 -5.83 8.11
N PRO A 350 15.85 -6.00 6.83
CA PRO A 350 14.97 -6.60 5.84
C PRO A 350 14.54 -8.01 6.25
N GLY A 351 13.31 -8.36 5.89
CA GLY A 351 12.67 -9.63 6.25
C GLY A 351 11.95 -9.64 7.60
N VAL A 352 12.22 -8.66 8.49
CA VAL A 352 11.57 -8.59 9.82
C VAL A 352 10.73 -7.34 10.07
N PHE A 353 10.69 -6.39 9.13
CA PHE A 353 9.87 -5.17 9.19
C PHE A 353 10.21 -4.25 10.37
N SER A 354 11.47 -4.24 10.82
CA SER A 354 11.87 -3.48 12.01
C SER A 354 11.82 -1.97 11.79
N GLY A 355 11.99 -1.51 10.54
CA GLY A 355 11.97 -0.09 10.17
C GLY A 355 10.58 0.49 9.93
N VAL A 356 9.49 -0.29 10.05
CA VAL A 356 8.13 0.22 9.74
C VAL A 356 7.74 1.39 10.65
N ASN A 357 8.13 1.36 11.93
CA ASN A 357 7.82 2.45 12.85
C ASN A 357 8.65 3.70 12.55
N THR A 358 9.95 3.51 12.31
CA THR A 358 10.87 4.56 11.85
C THR A 358 10.35 5.22 10.58
N ALA A 359 9.98 4.46 9.56
CA ALA A 359 9.44 5.00 8.32
C ALA A 359 8.20 5.87 8.53
N ALA A 360 7.29 5.45 9.40
CA ALA A 360 6.10 6.24 9.72
C ALA A 360 6.44 7.54 10.48
N HIS A 361 7.47 7.51 11.32
CA HIS A 361 8.00 8.68 12.02
C HIS A 361 8.62 9.69 11.03
N GLU A 362 9.56 9.23 10.20
CA GLU A 362 10.26 10.09 9.24
C GLU A 362 9.31 10.68 8.17
N ILE A 363 8.35 9.89 7.69
CA ILE A 363 7.31 10.40 6.78
C ILE A 363 6.40 11.41 7.50
N GLY A 364 6.21 11.26 8.82
CA GLY A 364 5.54 12.27 9.65
C GLY A 364 6.26 13.62 9.67
N HIS A 365 7.60 13.62 9.74
CA HIS A 365 8.41 14.82 9.58
C HIS A 365 8.29 15.43 8.19
N LEU A 366 8.33 14.62 7.13
CA LEU A 366 8.11 15.11 5.76
C LEU A 366 6.74 15.81 5.60
N PHE A 367 5.73 15.39 6.37
CA PHE A 367 4.41 16.01 6.43
C PHE A 367 4.26 17.15 7.44
N GLY A 368 5.36 17.66 7.98
CA GLY A 368 5.35 18.86 8.81
C GLY A 368 5.10 18.64 10.30
N SER A 369 5.10 17.39 10.78
CA SER A 369 5.07 17.15 12.22
C SER A 369 6.45 17.39 12.82
N PRO A 370 6.62 18.27 13.81
CA PRO A 370 7.79 18.21 14.68
C PRO A 370 7.70 16.98 15.61
N ASP A 371 8.77 16.75 16.36
CA ASP A 371 8.74 15.84 17.51
C ASP A 371 7.66 16.25 18.50
N ASP A 372 7.08 15.26 19.19
CA ASP A 372 6.12 15.50 20.26
C ASP A 372 6.81 16.15 21.47
N SER A 373 6.61 17.45 21.60
CA SER A 373 7.04 18.27 22.73
C SER A 373 6.03 19.39 23.01
N PRO A 374 5.97 19.92 24.25
CA PRO A 374 5.17 21.11 24.54
C PRO A 374 5.59 22.28 23.63
N GLY A 375 4.61 22.91 22.99
CA GLY A 375 4.89 24.02 22.08
C GLY A 375 3.69 24.43 21.23
N THR A 376 3.97 24.88 20.01
CA THR A 376 3.02 25.48 19.06
C THR A 376 1.76 24.63 18.82
N TRP A 377 1.89 23.31 18.82
CA TRP A 377 0.79 22.39 18.48
C TRP A 377 0.00 21.88 19.70
N GLY A 378 0.42 22.25 20.91
CA GLY A 378 -0.20 21.87 22.17
C GLY A 378 0.80 21.36 23.21
N ASN A 379 0.28 20.77 24.28
CA ASN A 379 1.07 20.24 25.39
C ASN A 379 1.22 18.71 25.29
N CYS A 380 1.80 18.21 24.18
CA CYS A 380 2.13 16.79 24.05
C CYS A 380 3.53 16.57 24.64
N GLU A 381 3.65 15.69 25.63
CA GLU A 381 4.94 15.47 26.27
C GLU A 381 5.70 14.35 25.57
N THR A 382 7.01 14.51 25.40
CA THR A 382 7.87 13.46 24.83
C THR A 382 7.75 12.15 25.61
N LYS A 383 7.57 12.24 26.94
CA LYS A 383 7.42 11.07 27.82
C LYS A 383 6.14 10.26 27.56
N ASP A 384 5.15 10.82 26.86
CA ASP A 384 3.92 10.10 26.50
C ASP A 384 4.23 8.98 25.48
N GLY A 385 5.32 9.10 24.72
CA GLY A 385 5.85 8.01 23.91
C GLY A 385 5.01 7.69 22.66
N TYR A 386 4.27 8.67 22.14
CA TYR A 386 3.58 8.59 20.84
C TYR A 386 4.57 8.38 19.68
N LEU A 387 4.05 8.11 18.49
CA LEU A 387 4.85 7.80 17.29
C LEU A 387 5.88 8.88 16.96
N MET A 388 5.56 10.17 17.16
CA MET A 388 6.49 11.29 16.91
C MET A 388 7.33 11.66 18.14
N SER A 389 7.39 10.81 19.16
CA SER A 389 8.28 11.03 20.31
C SER A 389 9.68 10.50 20.04
N LYS A 390 10.70 11.28 20.45
CA LYS A 390 12.10 10.85 20.51
C LYS A 390 12.32 9.57 21.34
N TYR A 391 11.43 9.29 22.29
CA TYR A 391 11.44 8.09 23.13
C TYR A 391 10.17 7.26 22.94
N ALA A 392 9.76 7.00 21.69
CA ALA A 392 8.59 6.18 21.40
C ALA A 392 8.67 4.81 22.11
N HIS A 393 7.72 4.53 23.00
CA HIS A 393 7.68 3.27 23.75
C HIS A 393 6.25 2.81 24.05
N GLY A 394 6.11 1.53 24.39
CA GLY A 394 4.82 0.94 24.74
C GLY A 394 3.82 0.93 23.58
N LYS A 395 2.52 0.91 23.91
CA LYS A 395 1.45 0.84 22.90
C LYS A 395 1.24 2.17 22.14
N GLN A 396 1.61 3.29 22.74
CA GLN A 396 1.43 4.63 22.16
C GLN A 396 2.41 4.90 21.02
N ALA A 397 3.55 4.22 20.99
CA ALA A 397 4.60 4.30 19.95
C ALA A 397 4.11 4.08 18.52
N PHE A 398 2.91 3.53 18.35
CA PHE A 398 2.30 3.24 17.05
C PHE A 398 1.15 4.21 16.67
N THR A 399 0.94 5.25 17.46
CA THR A 399 -0.17 6.20 17.35
C THR A 399 0.36 7.63 17.26
N PHE A 400 -0.17 8.43 16.33
CA PHE A 400 0.14 9.86 16.28
C PHE A 400 -0.55 10.60 17.43
N SER A 401 0.17 11.53 18.08
CA SER A 401 -0.42 12.41 19.09
C SER A 401 -1.41 13.39 18.46
N ASN A 402 -2.21 14.05 19.29
CA ASN A 402 -3.08 15.13 18.79
C ASN A 402 -2.27 16.35 18.31
N CYS A 403 -1.05 16.56 18.81
CA CYS A 403 -0.19 17.64 18.34
C CYS A 403 0.34 17.32 16.94
N SER A 404 0.86 16.11 16.71
CA SER A 404 1.33 15.68 15.39
C SER A 404 0.21 15.75 14.35
N LYS A 405 -1.00 15.28 14.70
CA LYS A 405 -2.16 15.33 13.79
C LYS A 405 -2.53 16.75 13.40
N LYS A 406 -2.47 17.71 14.32
CA LYS A 406 -2.74 19.13 14.03
C LYS A 406 -1.66 19.74 13.13
N ALA A 407 -0.40 19.46 13.43
CA ALA A 407 0.73 19.95 12.64
C ALA A 407 0.63 19.49 11.18
N ILE A 408 0.42 18.19 10.99
CA ILE A 408 0.26 17.59 9.66
C ILE A 408 -0.99 18.15 8.96
N ALA A 409 -2.13 18.26 9.66
CA ALA A 409 -3.35 18.81 9.07
C ALA A 409 -3.17 20.25 8.58
N GLU A 410 -2.32 21.04 9.25
CA GLU A 410 -2.00 22.39 8.80
C GLU A 410 -1.04 22.41 7.62
N PHE A 411 0.01 21.57 7.65
CA PHE A 411 0.90 21.42 6.50
C PHE A 411 0.14 20.98 5.23
N LEU A 412 -0.80 20.04 5.34
CA LEU A 412 -1.65 19.61 4.23
C LEU A 412 -2.50 20.75 3.65
N LYS A 413 -2.72 21.84 4.41
CA LYS A 413 -3.42 23.03 3.92
C LYS A 413 -2.50 24.07 3.28
N SER A 414 -1.18 23.94 3.40
CA SER A 414 -0.23 24.87 2.80
C SER A 414 -0.22 24.76 1.26
N GLU A 415 0.35 25.77 0.61
CA GLU A 415 0.64 25.74 -0.83
C GLU A 415 1.84 24.84 -1.14
N THR A 416 2.79 24.75 -0.20
CA THR A 416 3.99 23.92 -0.35
C THR A 416 3.71 22.43 -0.39
N SER A 417 2.54 21.98 0.07
CA SER A 417 2.11 20.56 0.06
C SER A 417 1.16 20.20 -1.08
N ASN A 418 1.01 21.06 -2.10
CA ASN A 418 0.00 20.89 -3.16
C ASN A 418 0.12 19.58 -3.94
N CYS A 419 1.31 18.98 -4.05
CA CYS A 419 1.48 17.68 -4.71
C CYS A 419 0.68 16.56 -4.03
N LEU A 420 0.48 16.64 -2.70
CA LEU A 420 -0.26 15.64 -1.92
C LEU A 420 -1.77 15.72 -2.13
N ARG A 421 -2.28 16.82 -2.71
CA ARG A 421 -3.71 17.03 -2.92
C ARG A 421 -4.22 16.25 -4.11
N LYS A 422 -5.51 15.94 -4.08
CA LYS A 422 -6.23 15.46 -5.26
C LYS A 422 -6.16 16.44 -6.40
N LYS A 423 -5.29 16.14 -7.37
CA LYS A 423 -5.48 16.58 -8.75
C LYS A 423 -6.77 15.93 -9.26
N VAL A 424 -7.86 16.69 -9.23
CA VAL A 424 -9.10 16.31 -9.89
C VAL A 424 -8.90 16.53 -11.39
N SER A 425 -8.29 15.58 -12.08
CA SER A 425 -8.46 15.42 -13.52
C SER A 425 -9.48 14.30 -13.74
N CYS A 426 -10.56 14.67 -14.42
CA CYS A 426 -11.76 13.90 -14.78
C CYS A 426 -12.80 13.63 -13.66
N PRO A 427 -14.10 13.84 -13.96
CA PRO A 427 -15.18 13.37 -13.10
C PRO A 427 -15.16 11.84 -13.10
N ILE A 428 -14.63 11.27 -12.02
CA ILE A 428 -14.85 9.86 -11.72
C ILE A 428 -16.36 9.72 -11.48
N LEU A 429 -17.07 9.11 -12.44
CA LEU A 429 -18.35 8.47 -12.16
C LEU A 429 -18.09 7.48 -11.02
N SER A 430 -18.46 7.91 -9.81
CA SER A 430 -18.50 7.05 -8.64
C SER A 430 -19.52 5.96 -8.92
N PHE A 431 -19.05 4.72 -9.08
CA PHE A 431 -19.93 3.56 -9.12
C PHE A 431 -19.92 2.92 -7.74
N PRO A 432 -20.98 3.12 -6.92
CA PRO A 432 -21.13 2.38 -5.68
C PRO A 432 -21.29 0.89 -6.00
N ASN A 433 -20.72 0.06 -5.13
CA ASN A 433 -20.77 -1.38 -5.17
C ASN A 433 -22.19 -1.93 -5.44
N LYS A 434 -22.22 -3.05 -6.19
CA LYS A 434 -23.36 -3.87 -6.64
C LYS A 434 -24.00 -3.44 -7.98
N ALA A 435 -23.79 -4.33 -8.96
CA ALA A 435 -24.53 -4.45 -10.21
C ALA A 435 -24.46 -3.24 -11.17
N LEU A 436 -23.39 -3.14 -11.97
CA LEU A 436 -23.54 -2.61 -13.32
C LEU A 436 -22.67 -3.38 -14.30
N LYS A 437 -23.33 -3.95 -15.30
CA LYS A 437 -22.75 -4.53 -16.51
C LYS A 437 -21.76 -3.51 -17.12
N LEU A 438 -20.51 -3.95 -17.35
CA LEU A 438 -19.47 -3.14 -18.03
C LEU A 438 -20.01 -2.60 -19.38
N PRO A 439 -19.44 -1.54 -19.98
CA PRO A 439 -19.92 -1.01 -21.27
C PRO A 439 -20.06 -2.09 -22.35
N GLY A 440 -19.17 -3.07 -22.41
CA GLY A 440 -19.28 -4.22 -23.32
C GLY A 440 -20.40 -5.23 -23.00
N HIS A 441 -21.08 -5.10 -21.86
CA HIS A 441 -22.27 -5.84 -21.48
C HIS A 441 -23.58 -5.05 -21.67
N VAL A 442 -23.51 -3.73 -21.92
CA VAL A 442 -24.69 -2.84 -22.08
C VAL A 442 -24.77 -2.25 -23.49
N ALA A 443 -23.63 -2.09 -24.17
CA ALA A 443 -23.52 -1.62 -25.53
C ALA A 443 -22.77 -2.67 -26.37
N SER A 444 -23.31 -3.01 -27.54
CA SER A 444 -22.58 -3.80 -28.52
C SER A 444 -21.37 -3.03 -29.03
N PHE A 445 -20.34 -3.74 -29.51
CA PHE A 445 -19.15 -3.10 -30.07
C PHE A 445 -19.49 -2.15 -31.25
N ASP A 446 -20.57 -2.40 -31.97
CA ASP A 446 -21.09 -1.50 -33.02
C ASP A 446 -21.66 -0.20 -32.46
N ALA A 447 -22.40 -0.26 -31.35
CA ALA A 447 -22.92 0.93 -30.68
C ALA A 447 -21.77 1.82 -30.19
N TYR A 448 -20.67 1.20 -29.76
CA TYR A 448 -19.45 1.91 -29.39
C TYR A 448 -18.77 2.57 -30.60
N CYS A 449 -18.57 1.87 -31.73
CA CYS A 449 -17.99 2.48 -32.93
C CYS A 449 -18.89 3.60 -33.51
N LYS A 450 -20.23 3.50 -33.43
CA LYS A 450 -21.13 4.60 -33.85
C LYS A 450 -21.04 5.82 -32.95
N ALA A 451 -20.86 5.64 -31.64
CA ALA A 451 -20.68 6.76 -30.71
C ALA A 451 -19.34 7.49 -30.93
N LEU A 452 -18.29 6.76 -31.33
CA LEU A 452 -16.97 7.33 -31.67
C LEU A 452 -16.97 8.07 -33.02
N TYR A 453 -17.78 7.63 -33.98
CA TYR A 453 -17.86 8.22 -35.32
C TYR A 453 -19.29 8.65 -35.68
N PRO A 454 -19.89 9.61 -34.96
CA PRO A 454 -21.30 9.99 -35.13
C PRO A 454 -21.61 10.61 -36.49
N ALA A 455 -20.59 11.12 -37.20
CA ALA A 455 -20.72 11.68 -38.55
C ALA A 455 -20.76 10.63 -39.68
N LYS A 456 -20.51 9.35 -39.38
CA LYS A 456 -20.51 8.27 -40.39
C LYS A 456 -21.77 7.41 -40.23
N LYS A 457 -22.56 7.28 -41.30
CA LYS A 457 -23.84 6.53 -41.28
C LYS A 457 -23.67 5.04 -40.98
N HIS A 458 -22.51 4.46 -41.31
CA HIS A 458 -22.20 3.05 -41.11
C HIS A 458 -20.82 2.91 -40.44
N ALA A 459 -20.80 2.88 -39.12
CA ALA A 459 -19.65 2.48 -38.31
C ALA A 459 -20.01 1.20 -37.54
N PHE A 460 -19.15 0.19 -37.64
CA PHE A 460 -19.34 -1.10 -36.98
C PHE A 460 -17.98 -1.70 -36.61
N PHE A 461 -18.01 -2.63 -35.66
CA PHE A 461 -16.85 -3.33 -35.16
C PHE A 461 -16.57 -4.55 -36.03
N LEU A 462 -15.32 -4.70 -36.47
CA LEU A 462 -14.86 -5.89 -37.19
C LEU A 462 -13.78 -6.59 -36.39
N GLU A 463 -13.99 -7.87 -36.07
CA GLU A 463 -13.00 -8.68 -35.38
C GLU A 463 -11.96 -9.19 -36.40
N VAL A 464 -10.79 -8.56 -36.44
CA VAL A 464 -9.70 -8.98 -37.33
C VAL A 464 -8.71 -9.84 -36.55
N CYS A 465 -8.87 -11.15 -36.60
CA CYS A 465 -7.87 -12.09 -36.11
C CYS A 465 -6.62 -12.05 -37.00
N LYS A 466 -5.52 -11.47 -36.53
CA LYS A 466 -4.21 -11.74 -37.13
C LYS A 466 -3.65 -13.03 -36.54
N ASN A 467 -3.56 -14.03 -37.41
CA ASN A 467 -3.10 -15.42 -37.26
C ASN A 467 -4.14 -16.43 -36.80
N THR A 468 -5.00 -16.86 -37.73
CA THR A 468 -5.09 -18.28 -38.13
C THR A 468 -5.87 -18.38 -39.44
N ILE A 469 -5.28 -19.03 -40.44
CA ILE A 469 -6.00 -19.50 -41.63
C ILE A 469 -7.05 -20.49 -41.15
N CYS A 470 -8.30 -20.31 -41.59
CA CYS A 470 -9.22 -21.41 -41.86
C CYS A 470 -9.86 -21.14 -43.21
N VAL A 471 -9.86 -22.17 -44.07
CA VAL A 471 -10.73 -22.29 -45.23
C VAL A 471 -12.18 -22.36 -44.76
#